data_AF-A0A482VYD0-F1
#
_entry.id   AF-A0A482VYD0-F1
#
_cell.length_a   1.000
_cell.length_b   1.000
_cell.length_c   1.000
_cell.angle_alpha   90.00
_cell.angle_beta   90.00
_cell.angle_gamma   90.00
#
_symmetry.space_group_name_H-M   'P 1'
#
loop_
_entity.id
_entity.type
_entity.pdbx_description
1 polymer ?
#
loop_
_entity_poly.entity_id
_entity_poly.type
_entity_poly.pdbx_seq_one_letter_code
_entity_poly.pdbx_strand_id
1 'polypeptide(L)' 'VSVYFIAISLGLVYGQQQYFRVQPRDVKVQEGGEAMLECEVANLAGQVQWTKDGFALGTVT' A
#
# COMPACT_ATOMS: atom_id res chain seq x y z
N VAL A 1 -29.32 17.03 -21.24
CA VAL A 1 -27.87 17.37 -21.14
C VAL A 1 -27.33 17.14 -19.73
N SER A 2 -28.08 17.48 -18.66
CA SER A 2 -27.60 17.37 -17.27
C SER A 2 -27.60 15.95 -16.68
N VAL A 3 -28.54 15.07 -17.04
CA VAL A 3 -28.67 13.73 -16.42
C VAL A 3 -27.63 12.75 -16.95
N TYR A 4 -27.38 12.76 -18.27
CA TYR A 4 -26.32 11.96 -18.88
C TYR A 4 -24.94 12.39 -18.37
N PHE A 5 -24.70 13.70 -18.17
CA PHE A 5 -23.45 14.18 -17.59
C PHE A 5 -23.21 13.67 -16.17
N ILE A 6 -24.26 13.61 -15.33
CA ILE A 6 -24.19 13.05 -13.97
C ILE A 6 -23.95 11.53 -14.01
N ALA A 7 -24.62 10.80 -14.91
CA ALA A 7 -24.41 9.36 -15.07
C ALA A 7 -23.01 9.04 -15.61
N ILE A 8 -22.50 9.86 -16.54
CA ILE A 8 -21.15 9.77 -17.10
C ILE A 8 -20.11 10.09 -16.01
N SER A 9 -20.30 11.13 -15.19
CA SER A 9 -19.37 11.43 -14.11
C SER A 9 -19.37 10.40 -12.98
N LEU A 10 -20.54 9.84 -12.62
CA LEU A 10 -20.65 8.77 -11.61
C LEU A 10 -20.12 7.41 -12.11
N GLY A 11 -20.23 7.13 -13.41
CA GLY A 11 -19.82 5.85 -14.00
C GLY A 11 -18.35 5.75 -14.43
N LEU A 12 -17.62 6.86 -14.50
CA LEU A 12 -16.25 6.89 -15.06
C LEU A 12 -15.12 6.90 -14.03
N VAL A 13 -15.40 6.96 -12.72
CA VAL A 13 -14.35 6.89 -11.69
C VAL A 13 -14.18 5.44 -11.21
N TYR A 14 -13.58 4.60 -12.04
CA TYR A 14 -13.11 3.27 -11.65
C TYR A 14 -11.62 3.35 -11.26
N GLY A 15 -11.34 3.77 -10.03
CA GLY A 15 -10.01 3.65 -9.43
C GLY A 15 -9.80 2.24 -8.88
N GLN A 16 -8.66 1.62 -9.19
CA GLN A 16 -8.26 0.38 -8.53
C GLN A 16 -7.71 0.71 -7.13
N GLN A 17 -8.32 0.16 -6.08
CA GLN A 17 -7.90 0.38 -4.69
C GLN A 17 -6.56 -0.33 -4.43
N GLN A 18 -5.61 0.38 -3.80
CA GLN A 18 -4.36 -0.22 -3.33
C GLN A 18 -4.61 -1.21 -2.19
N TYR A 19 -3.86 -2.31 -2.17
CA TYR A 19 -3.96 -3.33 -1.13
C TYR A 19 -2.63 -4.07 -0.94
N PHE A 20 -2.45 -4.68 0.23
CA PHE A 20 -1.32 -5.57 0.47
C PHE A 20 -1.52 -6.89 -0.28
N ARG A 21 -0.65 -7.14 -1.26
CA ARG A 21 -0.54 -8.46 -1.90
C ARG A 21 0.17 -9.44 -0.97
N VAL A 22 1.21 -8.96 -0.28
CA VAL A 22 1.92 -9.68 0.79
C VAL A 22 2.02 -8.74 1.99
N GLN A 23 1.51 -9.21 3.14
CA GLN A 23 1.63 -8.49 4.40
C GLN A 23 2.89 -8.95 5.14
N PRO A 24 3.61 -8.04 5.82
CA PRO A 24 4.71 -8.42 6.69
C PRO A 24 4.20 -9.32 7.83
N ARG A 25 5.04 -10.26 8.24
CA ARG A 25 4.76 -11.23 9.29
C ARG A 25 5.87 -11.23 10.33
N ASP A 26 5.58 -11.80 11.49
CA ASP A 26 6.56 -11.95 12.57
C ASP A 26 7.70 -12.88 12.13
N VAL A 27 8.93 -12.43 12.38
CA VAL A 27 10.17 -13.19 12.11
C VAL A 27 11.00 -13.22 13.39
N LYS A 28 11.62 -14.36 13.68
CA LYS A 28 12.59 -14.52 14.78
C LYS A 28 13.94 -14.83 14.18
N VAL A 29 14.96 -14.08 14.58
CA VAL A 29 16.34 -14.20 14.11
C VAL A 29 17.27 -14.20 15.32
N GLN A 30 18.37 -14.95 15.21
CA GLN A 30 19.41 -14.96 16.24
C GLN A 30 20.19 -13.66 16.22
N GLU A 31 20.78 -13.30 17.36
CA GLU A 31 21.63 -12.12 17.46
C GLU A 31 22.78 -12.18 16.44
N GLY A 32 23.03 -11.06 15.74
CA GLY A 32 24.00 -10.98 14.65
C GLY A 32 23.52 -11.54 13.30
N GLY A 33 22.33 -12.15 13.25
CA GLY A 33 21.70 -12.59 12.01
C GLY A 33 20.95 -11.48 11.27
N GLU A 34 20.56 -11.75 10.03
CA GLU A 34 19.79 -10.84 9.18
C GLU A 34 18.29 -11.18 9.22
N ALA A 35 17.44 -10.16 9.35
CA ALA A 35 15.99 -10.28 9.29
C ALA A 35 15.44 -9.55 8.06
N MET A 36 14.65 -10.26 7.25
CA MET A 36 13.96 -9.70 6.09
C MET A 36 12.45 -9.67 6.34
N LEU A 37 11.85 -8.49 6.28
CA LEU A 37 10.40 -8.29 6.36
C LEU A 37 9.86 -8.07 4.95
N GLU A 38 9.19 -9.08 4.42
CA GLU A 38 8.60 -9.02 3.08
C GLU A 38 7.31 -8.20 3.09
N CYS A 39 7.12 -7.37 2.07
CA CYS A 39 5.90 -6.58 1.88
C CYS A 39 5.75 -6.28 0.39
N GLU A 40 4.54 -6.47 -0.12
CA GLU A 40 4.21 -6.17 -1.51
C GLU A 40 2.85 -5.47 -1.58
N VAL A 41 2.79 -4.38 -2.33
CA VAL A 41 1.58 -3.59 -2.53
C VAL A 41 1.14 -3.71 -3.98
N ALA A 42 -0.10 -4.14 -4.19
CA ALA A 42 -0.73 -4.16 -5.50
C ALA A 42 -1.59 -2.90 -5.69
N ASN A 43 -1.75 -2.48 -6.94
CA ASN A 43 -2.42 -1.22 -7.32
C ASN A 43 -1.83 -0.01 -6.57
N LEU A 44 -0.50 0.07 -6.48
CA LEU A 44 0.19 1.13 -5.75
C LEU A 44 -0.29 2.51 -6.22
N ALA A 45 -0.89 3.27 -5.29
CA ALA A 45 -1.50 4.56 -5.58
C ALA A 45 -0.87 5.71 -4.77
N GLY A 46 0.17 5.42 -3.98
CA GLY A 46 0.86 6.39 -3.12
C GLY A 46 2.23 5.90 -2.68
N GLN A 47 2.85 6.62 -1.73
CA GLN A 47 4.14 6.23 -1.16
C GLN A 47 3.98 5.11 -0.13
N VAL A 48 4.93 4.18 -0.10
CA VAL A 48 5.00 3.12 0.93
C VAL A 48 6.00 3.54 2.00
N GLN A 49 5.72 3.20 3.26
CA GLN A 49 6.60 3.53 4.37
C GLN A 49 6.62 2.39 5.39
N TRP A 50 7.83 2.10 5.89
CA TRP A 50 7.99 1.25 7.05
C TRP A 50 7.94 2.07 8.33
N THR A 51 7.28 1.52 9.35
CA THR A 51 7.29 2.07 10.70
C THR A 51 7.88 1.08 11.69
N LYS A 52 8.56 1.61 12.70
CA LYS A 52 9.05 0.84 13.83
C LYS A 52 8.70 1.59 15.10
N ASP A 53 7.95 0.95 16.00
CA ASP A 53 7.53 1.52 17.29
C ASP A 53 6.87 2.91 17.16
N GLY A 54 6.09 3.10 16.10
CA GLY A 54 5.42 4.37 15.79
C GLY A 54 6.27 5.41 15.07
N PHE A 55 7.55 5.13 14.78
CA PHE A 55 8.45 6.02 14.06
C PHE A 55 8.55 5.65 12.57
N ALA A 56 8.50 6.66 11.69
CA ALA A 56 8.61 6.53 10.25
C ALA A 56 10.07 6.39 9.80
N LEU A 57 10.41 5.32 9.08
CA LEU A 57 11.78 5.07 8.60
C LEU A 57 12.08 5.70 7.24
N GLY A 58 11.12 6.44 6.67
CA GLY A 58 11.21 7.05 5.35
C GLY A 58 10.35 6.34 4.31
N THR A 59 10.12 7.02 3.18
CA THR A 59 9.27 6.53 2.12
C THR A 59 10.07 5.79 1.05
N VAL A 60 9.48 4.71 0.54
CA VAL A 60 9.95 3.96 -0.62
C VAL A 60 9.06 4.36 -1.79
N THR A 61 9.70 4.79 -2.89
CA THR A 61 9.03 5.29 -4.10
C THR A 61 8.92 4.20 -5.14
#